data_AF-A0A7C7UVS5-F1
#
_entry.id   AF-A0A7C7UVS5-F1
#
_cell.length_a   1.000
_cell.length_b   1.000
_cell.length_c   1.000
_cell.angle_alpha   90.00
_cell.angle_beta   90.00
_cell.angle_gamma   90.00
#
_symmetry.space_group_name_H-M   'P 1'
#
loop_
_entity.id
_entity.type
_entity.pdbx_description
1 polymer ?
#
loop_
_entity_poly.entity_id
_entity_poly.type
_entity_poly.pdbx_seq_one_letter_code
_entity_poly.pdbx_strand_id
1 'polypeptide(L)'
;MLIRPDEIIAEIRKHFPFAERIAEPRRAVMPRVVSTNEYLYGVPIYVYGEGIKGQYLRHSFVDREGQRYWLIEYGWATVYGETVDGIILPLVVLGVPTRFVFEYKPAEFKKFKLEEVPVGYMECLERQMLNLDRVMRGEDSILIIDRYDLLRDKKGPVPSEFIDRIVEQQRLIETLQKTLWEYEKTINDYRTNIEILRARVAKLQEVLTEYESRLVKLSTEVTGVQKQLISLREELVVRGAETEALTEARRKLRDLVDQLSDIVGDVAEWITILKRSIEAKRAEVGRGETK
;
A
#
# COMPACT_ATOMS: atom_id res chain seq x y z
N MET A 1 3.60 25.90 66.68
CA MET A 1 2.96 25.18 65.56
C MET A 1 3.09 26.06 64.33
N LEU A 2 3.89 25.65 63.35
CA LEU A 2 4.01 26.34 62.07
C LEU A 2 2.83 25.89 61.20
N ILE A 3 1.88 26.80 60.99
CA ILE A 3 0.75 26.58 60.08
C ILE A 3 1.33 26.34 58.69
N ARG A 4 0.95 25.23 58.06
CA ARG A 4 1.46 24.89 56.72
C ARG A 4 0.83 25.84 55.71
N PRO A 5 1.58 26.30 54.69
CA PRO A 5 1.05 27.18 53.64
C PRO A 5 -0.25 26.65 53.00
N ASP A 6 -0.37 25.32 52.89
CA ASP A 6 -1.54 24.65 52.34
C ASP A 6 -2.81 24.83 53.20
N GLU A 7 -2.66 24.94 54.52
CA GLU A 7 -3.77 25.18 55.44
C GLU A 7 -4.29 26.62 55.32
N ILE A 8 -3.38 27.57 55.09
CA ILE A 8 -3.73 28.98 54.82
C ILE A 8 -4.52 29.08 53.51
N ILE A 9 -4.05 28.38 52.46
CA ILE A 9 -4.73 28.37 51.15
C ILE A 9 -6.11 27.70 51.25
N ALA A 10 -6.24 26.63 52.04
CA ALA A 10 -7.51 25.95 52.26
C ALA A 10 -8.52 26.84 53.01
N GLU A 11 -8.07 27.61 54.00
CA GLU A 11 -8.92 28.52 54.77
C GLU A 11 -9.37 29.74 53.92
N ILE A 12 -8.47 30.27 53.07
CA ILE A 12 -8.81 31.33 52.11
C ILE A 12 -9.87 30.83 51.11
N ARG A 13 -9.75 29.59 50.60
CA ARG A 13 -10.73 29.00 49.68
C ARG A 13 -12.12 28.80 50.30
N LYS A 14 -12.20 28.65 51.62
CA LYS A 14 -13.48 28.53 52.35
C LYS A 14 -14.25 29.86 52.39
N HIS A 15 -13.56 31.00 52.40
CA HIS A 15 -14.18 32.32 52.49
C HIS A 15 -14.36 33.00 51.13
N PHE A 16 -13.62 32.56 50.12
CA PHE A 16 -13.76 33.02 48.74
C PHE A 16 -14.13 31.85 47.82
N PRO A 17 -15.42 31.53 47.66
CA PRO A 17 -15.86 30.55 46.67
C PRO A 17 -15.62 31.14 45.27
N PHE A 18 -14.44 30.89 44.69
CA PHE A 18 -14.13 31.17 43.27
C PHE A 18 -14.95 30.28 42.29
N ALA A 19 -16.10 29.77 42.74
CA ALA A 19 -17.03 28.94 41.96
C ALA A 19 -17.99 29.78 41.11
N GLU A 20 -18.11 31.08 41.37
CA GLU A 20 -18.40 32.00 40.26
C GLU A 20 -17.14 32.05 39.42
N ARG A 21 -17.17 31.27 38.33
CA ARG A 21 -16.28 31.43 37.19
C ARG A 21 -15.90 32.91 37.12
N ILE A 22 -14.63 33.24 37.30
CA ILE A 22 -14.07 34.41 36.63
C ILE A 22 -14.42 34.11 35.17
N ALA A 23 -15.57 34.59 34.72
CA ALA A 23 -15.90 34.60 33.32
C ALA A 23 -14.69 35.30 32.74
N GLU A 24 -13.92 34.61 31.89
CA GLU A 24 -12.88 35.25 31.12
C GLU A 24 -13.45 36.60 30.70
N PRO A 25 -12.83 37.73 31.10
CA PRO A 25 -13.44 39.04 30.95
C PRO A 25 -13.98 39.10 29.54
N ARG A 26 -15.32 39.23 29.41
CA ARG A 26 -16.00 39.13 28.11
C ARG A 26 -15.23 40.05 27.18
N ARG A 27 -14.48 39.44 26.25
CA ARG A 27 -13.56 40.19 25.40
C ARG A 27 -14.39 41.26 24.72
N ALA A 28 -13.96 42.50 24.82
CA ALA A 28 -14.62 43.59 24.13
C ALA A 28 -14.58 43.25 22.64
N VAL A 29 -15.72 42.84 22.09
CA VAL A 29 -15.83 42.51 20.67
C VAL A 29 -15.70 43.84 19.94
N MET A 30 -14.53 44.10 19.38
CA MET A 30 -14.32 45.32 18.60
C MET A 30 -15.26 45.30 17.39
N PRO A 31 -15.83 46.45 17.00
CA PRO A 31 -16.52 46.56 15.74
C PRO A 31 -15.57 46.13 14.62
N ARG A 32 -16.06 45.28 13.71
CA ARG A 32 -15.29 44.79 12.56
C ARG A 32 -14.91 46.00 11.70
N VAL A 33 -13.67 46.47 11.82
CA VAL A 33 -13.14 47.49 10.90
C VAL A 33 -12.97 46.80 9.55
N VAL A 34 -13.64 47.34 8.54
CA VAL A 34 -13.91 46.72 7.23
C VAL A 34 -12.69 46.72 6.30
N SER A 35 -11.54 47.20 6.76
CA SER A 35 -10.33 47.34 5.94
C SER A 35 -9.15 46.61 6.57
N THR A 36 -9.23 45.30 6.69
CA THR A 36 -8.04 44.49 6.93
C THR A 36 -7.21 44.57 5.66
N ASN A 37 -6.02 45.18 5.73
CA ASN A 37 -5.09 45.16 4.62
C ASN A 37 -4.77 43.70 4.31
N GLU A 38 -5.04 43.23 3.09
CA GLU A 38 -5.02 41.80 2.73
C GLU A 38 -3.69 41.14 3.09
N TYR A 39 -2.59 41.89 2.96
CA TYR A 39 -1.24 41.43 3.23
C TYR A 39 -0.89 41.27 4.72
N LEU A 40 -1.63 41.90 5.64
CA LEU A 40 -1.39 41.74 7.08
C LEU A 40 -2.15 40.55 7.65
N TYR A 41 -3.27 40.16 7.03
CA TYR A 41 -4.12 39.11 7.56
C TYR A 41 -3.40 37.75 7.56
N GLY A 42 -3.37 37.09 8.72
CA GLY A 42 -2.72 35.79 8.88
C GLY A 42 -1.19 35.86 9.04
N VAL A 43 -0.58 37.06 9.02
CA VAL A 43 0.86 37.20 9.22
C VAL A 43 1.23 36.92 10.68
N PRO A 44 2.19 36.02 10.96
CA PRO A 44 2.71 35.81 12.31
C PRO A 44 3.30 37.10 12.91
N ILE A 45 2.96 37.36 14.16
CA ILE A 45 3.46 38.51 14.93
C ILE A 45 4.53 38.02 15.90
N TYR A 46 5.74 38.54 15.74
CA TYR A 46 6.85 38.36 16.65
C TYR A 46 7.06 39.64 17.46
N VAL A 47 6.88 39.54 18.77
CA VAL A 47 7.17 40.65 19.68
C VAL A 47 8.55 40.44 20.28
N TYR A 48 9.45 41.38 20.06
CA TYR A 48 10.80 41.31 20.61
C TYR A 48 10.76 41.25 22.14
N GLY A 49 11.47 40.28 22.73
CA GLY A 49 11.45 39.98 24.16
C GLY A 49 10.31 39.08 24.63
N GLU A 50 9.24 38.92 23.86
CA GLU A 50 8.11 38.04 24.23
C GLU A 50 7.94 36.82 23.31
N GLY A 51 8.51 36.84 22.10
CA GLY A 51 8.40 35.76 21.12
C GLY A 51 7.17 35.86 20.20
N ILE A 52 6.82 34.75 19.55
CA ILE A 52 5.67 34.66 18.64
C ILE A 52 4.37 34.70 19.45
N LYS A 53 3.46 35.62 19.10
CA LYS A 53 2.17 35.80 19.78
C LYS A 53 1.00 35.10 19.11
N GLY A 54 1.06 34.96 17.79
CA GLY A 54 -0.02 34.46 16.97
C GLY A 54 -0.01 35.18 15.63
N GLN A 55 -1.10 35.07 14.90
CA GLN A 55 -1.29 35.73 13.63
C GLN A 55 -2.10 37.01 13.78
N TYR A 56 -1.78 37.99 12.96
CA TYR A 56 -2.53 39.21 12.83
C TYR A 56 -3.93 38.90 12.28
N LEU A 57 -4.96 39.29 13.02
CA LEU A 57 -6.35 39.14 12.57
C LEU A 57 -6.93 40.50 12.14
N ARG A 58 -6.85 41.49 13.03
CA ARG A 58 -7.40 42.83 12.80
C ARG A 58 -6.74 43.85 13.69
N HIS A 59 -6.97 45.13 13.41
CA HIS A 59 -6.54 46.22 14.28
C HIS A 59 -7.61 47.30 14.36
N SER A 60 -7.49 48.13 15.37
CA SER A 60 -8.18 49.41 15.48
C SER A 60 -7.19 50.48 15.90
N PHE A 61 -7.62 51.73 15.80
CA PHE A 61 -6.81 52.87 16.19
C PHE A 61 -7.35 53.46 17.48
N VAL A 62 -6.44 53.76 18.40
CA VAL A 62 -6.74 54.49 19.63
C VAL A 62 -5.80 55.68 19.70
N ASP A 63 -6.35 56.89 19.69
CA ASP A 63 -5.57 58.09 19.89
C ASP A 63 -5.43 58.34 21.40
N ARG A 64 -4.18 58.34 21.89
CA ARG A 64 -3.84 58.73 23.27
C ARG A 64 -2.71 59.75 23.22
N GLU A 65 -2.90 60.88 23.93
CA GLU A 65 -1.86 61.92 24.06
C GLU A 65 -1.32 62.46 22.73
N GLY A 66 -2.18 62.53 21.69
CA GLY A 66 -1.80 63.01 20.35
C GLY A 66 -0.98 62.01 19.53
N GLN A 67 -0.83 60.77 20.01
CA GLN A 67 -0.19 59.67 19.27
C GLN A 67 -1.20 58.59 18.94
N ARG A 68 -1.09 58.07 17.71
CA ARG A 68 -1.95 57.00 17.20
C ARG A 68 -1.40 55.64 17.59
N TYR A 69 -2.11 54.93 18.46
CA TYR A 69 -1.81 53.57 18.84
C TYR A 69 -2.57 52.59 17.94
N TRP A 70 -1.87 51.53 17.54
CA TRP A 70 -2.45 50.37 16.91
C TRP A 70 -2.84 49.38 18.02
N LEU A 71 -4.14 49.11 18.14
CA LEU A 71 -4.66 48.04 18.97
C LEU A 71 -4.89 46.83 18.06
N ILE A 72 -3.91 45.92 18.03
CA ILE A 72 -3.89 44.74 17.18
C ILE A 72 -4.54 43.57 17.93
N GLU A 73 -5.55 42.97 17.32
CA GLU A 73 -6.09 41.68 17.74
C GLU A 73 -5.35 40.56 17.01
N TYR A 74 -4.77 39.66 17.79
CA TYR A 74 -4.02 38.52 17.29
C TYR A 74 -4.68 37.21 17.72
N GLY A 75 -4.49 36.18 16.91
CA GLY A 75 -5.05 34.86 17.16
C GLY A 75 -4.60 33.83 16.15
N TRP A 76 -5.40 32.80 15.94
CA TRP A 76 -5.11 31.71 15.01
C TRP A 76 -6.16 31.77 13.91
N ALA A 77 -5.73 31.81 12.66
CA ALA A 77 -6.58 31.73 11.50
C ALA A 77 -6.41 30.36 10.85
N THR A 78 -7.53 29.64 10.71
CA THR A 78 -7.56 28.34 10.03
C THR A 78 -8.62 28.37 8.93
N VAL A 79 -8.22 28.01 7.72
CA VAL A 79 -9.12 27.84 6.59
C VAL A 79 -9.46 26.36 6.48
N TYR A 80 -10.74 26.04 6.51
CA TYR A 80 -11.27 24.72 6.25
C TYR A 80 -11.96 24.67 4.88
N GLY A 81 -11.79 23.57 4.16
CA GLY A 81 -12.55 23.24 2.97
C GLY A 81 -13.52 22.10 3.28
N GLU A 82 -14.79 22.25 2.90
CA GLU A 82 -15.75 21.16 2.91
C GLU A 82 -15.83 20.55 1.52
N THR A 83 -15.51 19.27 1.40
CA THR A 83 -15.58 18.53 0.14
C THR A 83 -17.02 18.29 -0.29
N VAL A 84 -17.24 17.93 -1.55
CA VAL A 84 -18.57 17.54 -2.06
C VAL A 84 -19.16 16.38 -1.24
N ASP A 85 -18.31 15.50 -0.73
CA ASP A 85 -18.68 14.36 0.12
C ASP A 85 -18.97 14.75 1.58
N GLY A 86 -18.89 16.03 1.93
CA GLY A 86 -19.19 16.55 3.27
C GLY A 86 -18.06 16.43 4.29
N ILE A 87 -16.84 16.11 3.85
CA ILE A 87 -15.66 16.02 4.73
C ILE A 87 -15.08 17.41 4.93
N ILE A 88 -14.83 17.80 6.19
CA ILE A 88 -14.22 19.09 6.53
C ILE A 88 -12.71 18.87 6.70
N LEU A 89 -11.92 19.49 5.84
CA LEU A 89 -10.46 19.38 5.82
C LEU A 89 -9.81 20.73 6.17
N PRO A 90 -8.84 20.79 7.10
CA PRO A 90 -8.09 22.01 7.36
C PRO A 90 -7.13 22.25 6.20
N LEU A 91 -7.37 23.27 5.39
CA LEU A 91 -6.54 23.60 4.22
C LEU A 91 -5.37 24.49 4.57
N VAL A 92 -5.57 25.49 5.41
CA VAL A 92 -4.49 26.36 5.88
C VAL A 92 -4.61 26.45 7.38
N VAL A 93 -3.57 26.05 8.10
CA VAL A 93 -3.49 26.16 9.55
C VAL A 93 -2.32 27.08 9.85
N LEU A 94 -2.58 28.18 10.57
CA LEU A 94 -1.53 29.12 10.96
C LEU A 94 -0.78 29.75 9.78
N GLY A 95 -1.51 30.01 8.69
CA GLY A 95 -0.93 30.57 7.48
C GLY A 95 -0.08 29.56 6.70
N VAL A 96 0.03 28.32 7.18
CA VAL A 96 0.75 27.24 6.51
C VAL A 96 -0.27 26.36 5.78
N PRO A 97 -0.15 26.18 4.46
CA PRO A 97 -0.94 25.21 3.72
C PRO A 97 -0.69 23.79 4.24
N THR A 98 -1.75 23.04 4.48
CA THR A 98 -1.66 21.63 4.87
C THR A 98 -1.53 20.75 3.62
N ARG A 99 -1.24 19.46 3.82
CA ARG A 99 -1.21 18.45 2.74
C ARG A 99 -2.46 18.45 1.86
N PHE A 100 -3.62 18.78 2.45
CA PHE A 100 -4.92 18.67 1.79
C PHE A 100 -5.09 19.68 0.64
N VAL A 101 -4.34 20.80 0.66
CA VAL A 101 -4.35 21.78 -0.44
C VAL A 101 -3.74 21.19 -1.72
N PHE A 102 -2.83 20.23 -1.60
CA PHE A 102 -2.14 19.61 -2.72
C PHE A 102 -2.76 18.27 -3.15
N GLU A 103 -3.39 17.57 -2.21
CA GLU A 103 -4.07 16.30 -2.47
C GLU A 103 -5.40 16.50 -3.22
N TYR A 104 -6.15 17.54 -2.88
CA TYR A 104 -7.48 17.79 -3.42
C TYR A 104 -7.47 18.93 -4.43
N LYS A 105 -8.21 18.77 -5.53
CA LYS A 105 -8.39 19.86 -6.49
C LYS A 105 -9.39 20.89 -5.97
N PRO A 106 -9.26 22.18 -6.32
CA PRO A 106 -10.23 23.21 -5.94
C PRO A 106 -11.69 22.88 -6.28
N ALA A 107 -11.92 22.14 -7.39
CA ALA A 107 -13.25 21.71 -7.83
C ALA A 107 -13.92 20.66 -6.93
N GLU A 108 -13.15 19.99 -6.06
CA GLU A 108 -13.64 18.97 -5.13
C GLU A 108 -14.20 19.60 -3.84
N PHE A 109 -14.06 20.91 -3.68
CA PHE A 109 -14.59 21.67 -2.54
C PHE A 109 -15.90 22.36 -2.88
N LYS A 110 -16.89 22.17 -2.01
CA LYS A 110 -18.20 22.82 -2.11
C LYS A 110 -18.21 24.19 -1.46
N LYS A 111 -17.53 24.34 -0.33
CA LYS A 111 -17.44 25.61 0.41
C LYS A 111 -16.16 25.69 1.22
N PHE A 112 -15.71 26.92 1.47
CA PHE A 112 -14.61 27.22 2.37
C PHE A 112 -15.14 27.93 3.61
N LYS A 113 -14.63 27.57 4.78
CA LYS A 113 -14.96 28.16 6.07
C LYS A 113 -13.68 28.68 6.71
N LEU A 114 -13.65 29.97 7.01
CA LEU A 114 -12.58 30.58 7.80
C LEU A 114 -12.97 30.53 9.28
N GLU A 115 -12.07 30.00 10.11
CA GLU A 115 -12.18 30.00 11.55
C GLU A 115 -11.08 30.89 12.14
N GLU A 116 -11.51 31.95 12.80
CA GLU A 116 -10.65 32.88 13.53
C GLU A 116 -10.85 32.63 15.03
N VAL A 117 -9.79 32.19 15.71
CA VAL A 117 -9.76 32.07 17.15
C VAL A 117 -8.92 33.22 17.70
N PRO A 118 -9.53 34.34 18.14
CA PRO A 118 -8.76 35.41 18.76
C PRO A 118 -8.13 34.89 20.04
N VAL A 119 -6.93 35.36 20.36
CA VAL A 119 -6.20 34.99 21.59
C VAL A 119 -6.13 36.19 22.51
N GLY A 120 -5.81 37.35 21.97
CA GLY A 120 -5.68 38.56 22.76
C GLY A 120 -5.46 39.80 21.91
N TYR A 121 -5.16 40.89 22.62
CA TYR A 121 -4.91 42.20 22.05
C TYR A 121 -3.52 42.67 22.46
N MET A 122 -2.89 43.44 21.58
CA MET A 122 -1.69 44.20 21.92
C MET A 122 -1.83 45.64 21.45
N GLU A 123 -1.34 46.55 22.28
CA GLU A 123 -1.21 47.97 21.95
C GLU A 123 0.25 48.25 21.62
N CYS A 124 0.49 48.84 20.45
CA CYS A 124 1.81 49.31 20.04
C CYS A 124 1.70 50.60 19.20
N LEU A 125 2.75 51.39 19.19
CA LEU A 125 2.87 52.54 18.30
C LEU A 125 3.27 52.08 16.90
N GLU A 126 2.90 52.87 15.88
CA GLU A 126 3.27 52.56 14.50
C GLU A 126 4.80 52.45 14.31
N ARG A 127 5.54 53.35 14.97
CA ARG A 127 7.02 53.34 14.97
C ARG A 127 7.65 52.07 15.57
N GLN A 128 6.91 51.34 16.41
CA GLN A 128 7.37 50.12 17.07
C GLN A 128 7.24 48.89 16.17
N MET A 129 6.47 48.98 15.08
CA MET A 129 6.42 47.96 14.05
C MET A 129 7.59 48.16 13.09
N LEU A 130 8.56 47.25 13.13
CA LEU A 130 9.87 47.49 12.52
C LEU A 130 9.89 47.33 11.01
N ASN A 131 9.08 46.40 10.49
CA ASN A 131 9.01 46.05 9.07
C ASN A 131 7.60 46.17 8.48
N LEU A 132 6.76 47.04 9.07
CA LEU A 132 5.36 47.22 8.65
C LEU A 132 5.23 47.44 7.14
N ASP A 133 6.03 48.35 6.57
CA ASP A 133 5.98 48.68 5.13
C ASP A 133 6.31 47.47 4.24
N ARG A 134 7.29 46.65 4.64
CA ARG A 134 7.71 45.44 3.91
C ARG A 134 6.63 44.36 3.99
N VAL A 135 6.02 44.18 5.15
CA VAL A 135 4.89 43.24 5.34
C VAL A 135 3.67 43.70 4.56
N MET A 136 3.35 45.00 4.56
CA MET A 136 2.23 45.56 3.79
C MET A 136 2.41 45.43 2.27
N ARG A 137 3.64 45.26 1.79
CA ARG A 137 3.97 44.94 0.39
C ARG A 137 4.07 43.43 0.11
N GLY A 138 3.96 42.59 1.14
CA GLY A 138 4.14 41.13 1.03
C GLY A 138 5.59 40.68 0.83
N GLU A 139 6.59 41.53 1.10
CA GLU A 139 8.01 41.19 0.98
C GLU A 139 8.51 40.31 2.15
N ASP A 140 7.98 40.58 3.35
CA ASP A 140 8.29 39.88 4.58
C ASP A 140 7.08 39.08 5.07
N SER A 141 7.28 37.80 5.41
CA SER A 141 6.23 36.89 5.87
C SER A 141 5.98 36.93 7.38
N ILE A 142 6.60 37.85 8.11
CA ILE A 142 6.48 38.00 9.57
C ILE A 142 6.46 39.47 9.97
N LEU A 143 5.57 39.85 10.90
CA LEU A 143 5.51 41.19 11.47
C LEU A 143 6.33 41.23 12.76
N ILE A 144 7.37 42.07 12.78
CA ILE A 144 8.26 42.25 13.93
C ILE A 144 7.87 43.53 14.67
N ILE A 145 7.56 43.39 15.96
CA ILE A 145 7.14 44.49 16.82
C ILE A 145 8.10 44.61 18.01
N ASP A 146 8.70 45.78 18.17
CA ASP A 146 9.47 46.14 19.36
C ASP A 146 8.62 46.98 20.31
N ARG A 147 7.72 46.30 21.04
CA ARG A 147 6.75 46.96 21.92
C ARG A 147 7.40 47.78 23.04
N TYR A 148 8.58 47.35 23.47
CA TYR A 148 9.30 47.90 24.62
C TYR A 148 10.44 48.85 24.22
N ASP A 149 10.58 49.15 22.91
CA ASP A 149 11.67 49.95 22.35
C ASP A 149 13.07 49.43 22.77
N LEU A 150 13.22 48.11 22.97
CA LEU A 150 14.45 47.46 23.45
C LEU A 150 15.57 47.46 22.40
N LEU A 151 15.21 47.41 21.11
CA LEU A 151 16.17 47.46 20.00
C LEU A 151 16.56 48.90 19.66
N ARG A 152 15.73 49.86 20.06
CA ARG A 152 15.91 51.28 19.80
C ARG A 152 16.58 51.98 20.99
N ASP A 153 17.73 51.48 21.42
CA ASP A 153 18.52 52.19 22.41
C ASP A 153 19.08 53.49 21.79
N LYS A 154 18.56 54.65 22.25
CA LYS A 154 19.08 56.01 21.95
C LYS A 154 19.03 56.46 20.49
N LYS A 155 17.85 56.49 19.86
CA LYS A 155 17.61 57.12 18.53
C LYS A 155 18.46 56.54 17.37
N GLY A 156 19.09 55.39 17.54
CA GLY A 156 19.75 54.67 16.45
C GLY A 156 18.74 53.95 15.55
N PRO A 157 19.09 53.67 14.28
CA PRO A 157 18.33 52.74 13.45
C PRO A 157 18.36 51.34 14.10
N VAL A 158 17.27 50.60 13.96
CA VAL A 158 17.23 49.19 14.36
C VAL A 158 18.35 48.44 13.64
N PRO A 159 19.10 47.53 14.30
CA PRO A 159 20.08 46.69 13.61
C PRO A 159 19.40 45.88 12.51
N SER A 160 19.61 46.25 11.24
CA SER A 160 19.00 45.61 10.08
C SER A 160 19.33 44.12 10.01
N GLU A 161 20.55 43.75 10.42
CA GLU A 161 21.02 42.36 10.49
C GLU A 161 20.09 41.44 11.31
N PHE A 162 19.46 41.95 12.36
CA PHE A 162 18.57 41.14 13.20
C PHE A 162 17.24 40.85 12.49
N ILE A 163 16.65 41.87 11.87
CA ILE A 163 15.42 41.73 11.08
C ILE A 163 15.69 40.77 9.92
N ASP A 164 16.79 40.99 9.19
CA ASP A 164 17.14 40.18 8.04
C ASP A 164 17.39 38.71 8.43
N ARG A 165 18.00 38.46 9.59
CA ARG A 165 18.19 37.09 10.10
C ARG A 165 16.87 36.40 10.46
N ILE A 166 15.91 37.10 11.08
CA ILE A 166 14.59 36.52 11.36
C ILE A 166 13.86 36.20 10.07
N VAL A 167 13.88 37.11 9.10
CA VAL A 167 13.25 36.92 7.79
C VAL A 167 13.91 35.75 7.05
N GLU A 168 15.23 35.64 7.08
CA GLU A 168 15.96 34.52 6.48
C GLU A 168 15.62 33.18 7.14
N GLN A 169 15.58 33.13 8.48
CA GLN A 169 15.15 31.94 9.22
C GLN A 169 13.74 31.51 8.84
N GLN A 170 12.83 32.46 8.64
CA GLN A 170 11.46 32.15 8.26
C GLN A 170 11.36 31.62 6.83
N ARG A 171 12.12 32.20 5.90
CA ARG A 171 12.25 31.66 4.53
C ARG A 171 12.84 30.24 4.53
N LEU A 172 13.81 29.97 5.40
CA LEU A 172 14.39 28.64 5.56
C LEU A 172 13.37 27.64 6.12
N ILE A 173 12.54 28.06 7.09
CA ILE A 173 11.45 27.22 7.60
C ILE A 173 10.45 26.89 6.48
N GLU A 174 10.07 27.87 5.66
CA GLU A 174 9.18 27.66 4.52
C GLU A 174 9.76 26.67 3.48
N THR A 175 11.06 26.77 3.18
CA THR A 175 11.71 25.82 2.26
C THR A 175 11.81 24.43 2.86
N LEU A 176 12.19 24.30 4.13
CA LEU A 176 12.23 23.01 4.82
C LEU A 176 10.85 22.33 4.83
N GLN A 177 9.78 23.08 5.08
CA GLN A 177 8.41 22.56 5.03
C GLN A 177 8.05 22.02 3.64
N LYS A 178 8.41 22.74 2.57
CA LYS A 178 8.21 22.26 1.19
C LYS A 178 8.97 20.95 0.94
N THR A 179 10.24 20.88 1.36
CA THR A 179 11.04 19.65 1.19
C THR A 179 10.47 18.48 2.00
N LEU A 180 9.99 18.73 3.22
CA LEU A 180 9.36 17.71 4.05
C LEU A 180 8.10 17.16 3.38
N TRP A 181 7.30 18.01 2.77
CA TRP A 181 6.13 17.61 2.00
C TRP A 181 6.49 16.74 0.78
N GLU A 182 7.50 17.13 0.00
CA GLU A 182 7.99 16.33 -1.13
C GLU A 182 8.46 14.93 -0.69
N TYR A 183 9.12 14.86 0.46
CA TYR A 183 9.53 13.59 1.04
C TYR A 183 8.34 12.76 1.54
N GLU A 184 7.35 13.35 2.19
CA GLU A 184 6.14 12.65 2.61
C GLU A 184 5.37 12.06 1.42
N LYS A 185 5.26 12.84 0.32
CA LYS A 185 4.67 12.38 -0.93
C LYS A 185 5.42 11.17 -1.48
N THR A 186 6.74 11.28 -1.56
CA THR A 186 7.62 10.21 -2.04
C THR A 186 7.50 8.94 -1.18
N ILE A 187 7.40 9.08 0.14
CA ILE A 187 7.19 7.97 1.07
C ILE A 187 5.84 7.27 0.79
N ASN A 188 4.77 8.02 0.56
CA ASN A 188 3.47 7.45 0.23
C ASN A 188 3.51 6.71 -1.11
N ASP A 189 4.17 7.25 -2.12
CA ASP A 189 4.38 6.56 -3.41
C ASP A 189 5.19 5.27 -3.25
N TYR A 190 6.19 5.24 -2.36
CA TYR A 190 6.90 4.00 -2.06
C TYR A 190 6.03 2.99 -1.31
N ARG A 191 5.16 3.43 -0.40
CA ARG A 191 4.22 2.54 0.30
C ARG A 191 3.24 1.87 -0.67
N THR A 192 2.64 2.62 -1.58
CA THR A 192 1.74 2.07 -2.60
C THR A 192 2.47 1.08 -3.52
N ASN A 193 3.70 1.39 -3.92
CA ASN A 193 4.54 0.47 -4.69
C ASN A 193 4.85 -0.83 -3.93
N ILE A 194 5.12 -0.76 -2.63
CA ILE A 194 5.33 -1.96 -1.78
C ILE A 194 4.05 -2.82 -1.75
N GLU A 195 2.87 -2.22 -1.63
CA GLU A 195 1.60 -2.96 -1.66
C GLU A 195 1.36 -3.67 -2.99
N ILE A 196 1.63 -2.99 -4.11
CA ILE A 196 1.55 -3.58 -5.45
C ILE A 196 2.53 -4.75 -5.59
N LEU A 197 3.76 -4.59 -5.13
CA LEU A 197 4.77 -5.66 -5.17
C LEU A 197 4.37 -6.86 -4.30
N ARG A 198 3.81 -6.62 -3.11
CA ARG A 198 3.27 -7.69 -2.25
C ARG A 198 2.15 -8.46 -2.94
N ALA A 199 1.22 -7.76 -3.58
CA ALA A 199 0.15 -8.40 -4.36
C ALA A 199 0.71 -9.24 -5.52
N ARG A 200 1.76 -8.76 -6.20
CA ARG A 200 2.44 -9.50 -7.27
C ARG A 200 3.13 -10.75 -6.74
N VAL A 201 3.80 -10.68 -5.59
CA VAL A 201 4.44 -11.84 -4.94
C VAL A 201 3.40 -12.88 -4.57
N ALA A 202 2.28 -12.49 -3.97
CA ALA A 202 1.19 -13.40 -3.64
C ALA A 202 0.65 -14.11 -4.90
N LYS A 203 0.50 -13.38 -6.01
CA LYS A 203 0.05 -13.99 -7.28
C LYS A 203 1.07 -14.98 -7.85
N LEU A 204 2.36 -14.67 -7.75
CA LEU A 204 3.41 -15.58 -8.19
C LEU A 204 3.47 -16.85 -7.34
N GLN A 205 3.25 -16.76 -6.03
CA GLN A 205 3.15 -17.92 -5.15
C GLN A 205 1.96 -18.81 -5.53
N GLU A 206 0.80 -18.22 -5.82
CA GLU A 206 -0.38 -18.97 -6.29
C GLU A 206 -0.06 -19.75 -7.58
N VAL A 207 0.54 -19.09 -8.57
CA VAL A 207 0.94 -19.73 -9.83
C VAL A 207 1.96 -20.86 -9.60
N LEU A 208 2.90 -20.66 -8.67
CA LEU A 208 3.89 -21.68 -8.32
C LEU A 208 3.22 -22.92 -7.71
N THR A 209 2.28 -22.74 -6.78
CA THR A 209 1.51 -23.86 -6.20
C THR A 209 0.66 -24.58 -7.25
N GLU A 210 0.13 -23.85 -8.24
CA GLU A 210 -0.60 -24.46 -9.34
C GLU A 210 0.32 -25.34 -10.19
N TYR A 211 1.52 -24.85 -10.54
CA TYR A 211 2.51 -25.65 -11.28
C TYR A 211 2.99 -26.87 -10.52
N GLU A 212 3.23 -26.76 -9.21
CA GLU A 212 3.56 -27.90 -8.35
C GLU A 212 2.44 -28.96 -8.39
N SER A 213 1.18 -28.54 -8.29
CA SER A 213 0.04 -29.46 -8.37
C SER A 213 -0.04 -30.17 -9.74
N ARG A 214 0.27 -29.46 -10.83
CA ARG A 214 0.30 -30.02 -12.19
C ARG A 214 1.45 -31.02 -12.34
N LEU A 215 2.63 -30.73 -11.80
CA LEU A 215 3.77 -31.65 -11.81
C LEU A 215 3.48 -32.94 -11.07
N VAL A 216 2.82 -32.87 -9.90
CA VAL A 216 2.40 -34.06 -9.15
C VAL A 216 1.44 -34.90 -9.99
N LYS A 217 0.42 -34.29 -10.60
CA LYS A 217 -0.52 -35.01 -11.48
C LYS A 217 0.21 -35.69 -12.65
N LEU A 218 1.08 -34.96 -13.35
CA LEU A 218 1.85 -35.50 -14.47
C LEU A 218 2.76 -36.66 -14.02
N SER A 219 3.39 -36.55 -12.86
CA SER A 219 4.22 -37.62 -12.28
C SER A 219 3.39 -38.87 -11.97
N THR A 220 2.16 -38.72 -11.45
CA THR A 220 1.26 -39.85 -11.22
C THR A 220 0.79 -40.49 -12.54
N GLU A 221 0.51 -39.70 -13.57
CA GLU A 221 0.15 -40.20 -14.90
C GLU A 221 1.30 -40.99 -15.54
N VAL A 222 2.53 -40.44 -15.52
CA VAL A 222 3.72 -41.13 -16.03
C VAL A 222 3.95 -42.46 -15.30
N THR A 223 3.80 -42.47 -13.98
CA THR A 223 3.90 -43.71 -13.18
C THR A 223 2.81 -44.71 -13.56
N GLY A 224 1.58 -44.24 -13.83
CA GLY A 224 0.47 -45.06 -14.33
C GLY A 224 0.79 -45.71 -15.67
N VAL A 225 1.30 -44.92 -16.63
CA VAL A 225 1.72 -45.40 -17.95
C VAL A 225 2.87 -46.41 -17.84
N GLN A 226 3.86 -46.16 -16.97
CA GLN A 226 4.95 -47.12 -16.73
C GLN A 226 4.42 -48.47 -16.22
N LYS A 227 3.45 -48.48 -15.30
CA LYS A 227 2.83 -49.72 -14.83
C LYS A 227 2.08 -50.46 -15.94
N GLN A 228 1.33 -49.73 -16.77
CA GLN A 228 0.66 -50.31 -17.94
C GLN A 228 1.66 -50.93 -18.93
N LEU A 229 2.78 -50.25 -19.17
CA LEU A 229 3.84 -50.75 -20.04
C LEU A 229 4.46 -52.04 -19.50
N ILE A 230 4.70 -52.14 -18.19
CA ILE A 230 5.20 -53.36 -17.54
C ILE A 230 4.19 -54.49 -17.70
N SER A 231 2.90 -54.24 -17.41
CA SER A 231 1.84 -55.24 -17.57
C SER A 231 1.71 -55.74 -19.02
N LEU A 232 1.77 -54.84 -20.00
CA LEU A 232 1.74 -55.20 -21.43
C LEU A 232 2.97 -56.00 -21.84
N ARG A 233 4.15 -55.68 -21.26
CA ARG A 233 5.38 -56.45 -21.50
C ARG A 233 5.26 -57.86 -20.93
N GLU A 234 4.72 -58.02 -19.74
CA GLU A 234 4.47 -59.33 -19.14
C GLU A 234 3.47 -60.14 -19.97
N GLU A 235 2.37 -59.53 -20.42
CA GLU A 235 1.40 -60.17 -21.29
C GLU A 235 2.03 -60.61 -22.62
N LEU A 236 2.88 -59.78 -23.24
CA LEU A 236 3.63 -60.15 -24.44
C LEU A 236 4.57 -61.33 -24.22
N VAL A 237 5.24 -61.41 -23.06
CA VAL A 237 6.11 -62.55 -22.73
C VAL A 237 5.30 -63.84 -22.60
N VAL A 238 4.14 -63.78 -21.93
CA VAL A 238 3.23 -64.94 -21.81
C VAL A 238 2.72 -65.38 -23.18
N ARG A 239 2.27 -64.44 -24.01
CA ARG A 239 1.84 -64.72 -25.39
C ARG A 239 2.97 -65.30 -26.24
N GLY A 240 4.20 -64.80 -26.07
CA GLY A 240 5.39 -65.36 -26.70
C GLY A 240 5.59 -66.83 -26.34
N ALA A 241 5.54 -67.16 -25.06
CA ALA A 241 5.65 -68.55 -24.59
C ALA A 241 4.49 -69.44 -25.10
N GLU A 242 3.26 -68.94 -25.15
CA GLU A 242 2.12 -69.65 -25.76
C GLU A 242 2.37 -69.96 -27.24
N THR A 243 2.90 -68.99 -28.00
CA THR A 243 3.21 -69.21 -29.42
C THR A 243 4.33 -70.21 -29.63
N GLU A 244 5.35 -70.22 -28.76
CA GLU A 244 6.41 -71.25 -28.79
C GLU A 244 5.84 -72.64 -28.51
N ALA A 245 5.02 -72.79 -27.47
CA ALA A 245 4.36 -74.06 -27.15
C ALA A 245 3.46 -74.54 -28.31
N LEU A 246 2.72 -73.64 -28.96
CA LEU A 246 1.90 -73.97 -30.13
C LEU A 246 2.74 -74.39 -31.34
N THR A 247 3.89 -73.77 -31.59
CA THR A 247 4.78 -74.19 -32.68
C THR A 247 5.39 -75.56 -32.40
N GLU A 248 5.74 -75.87 -31.16
CA GLU A 248 6.22 -77.20 -30.77
C GLU A 248 5.11 -78.27 -30.90
N ALA A 249 3.90 -77.97 -30.44
CA ALA A 249 2.75 -78.86 -30.61
C ALA A 249 2.43 -79.13 -32.09
N ARG A 250 2.50 -78.09 -32.94
CA ARG A 250 2.34 -78.21 -34.39
C ARG A 250 3.42 -79.10 -35.02
N ARG A 251 4.66 -79.01 -34.53
CA ARG A 251 5.76 -79.88 -34.98
C ARG A 251 5.50 -81.34 -34.62
N LYS A 252 5.13 -81.62 -33.37
CA LYS A 252 4.76 -82.98 -32.92
C LYS A 252 3.59 -83.56 -33.72
N LEU A 253 2.56 -82.76 -34.00
CA LEU A 253 1.45 -83.20 -34.84
C LEU A 253 1.88 -83.51 -36.27
N ARG A 254 2.80 -82.72 -36.85
CA ARG A 254 3.36 -83.02 -38.17
C ARG A 254 4.13 -84.34 -38.15
N ASP A 255 4.99 -84.55 -37.17
CA ASP A 255 5.75 -85.80 -37.02
C ASP A 255 4.82 -87.02 -36.87
N LEU A 256 3.71 -86.89 -36.14
CA LEU A 256 2.68 -87.94 -36.03
C LEU A 256 1.93 -88.18 -37.34
N VAL A 257 1.64 -87.12 -38.11
CA VAL A 257 1.02 -87.24 -39.44
C VAL A 257 1.95 -87.97 -40.40
N ASP A 258 3.24 -87.64 -40.39
CA ASP A 258 4.24 -88.30 -41.22
C ASP A 258 4.34 -89.79 -40.85
N GLN A 259 4.41 -90.13 -39.55
CA GLN A 259 4.38 -91.52 -39.07
C GLN A 259 3.12 -92.27 -39.49
N LEU A 260 1.94 -91.66 -39.36
CA LEU A 260 0.69 -92.26 -39.81
C LEU A 260 0.69 -92.47 -41.33
N SER A 261 1.25 -91.52 -42.09
CA SER A 261 1.36 -91.63 -43.53
C SER A 261 2.29 -92.77 -43.94
N ASP A 262 3.39 -92.98 -43.22
CA ASP A 262 4.30 -94.12 -43.41
C ASP A 262 3.58 -95.44 -43.10
N ILE A 263 2.87 -95.53 -41.96
CA ILE A 263 2.08 -96.73 -41.61
C ILE A 263 1.01 -97.03 -42.67
N VAL A 264 0.33 -96.00 -43.17
CA VAL A 264 -0.67 -96.17 -44.25
C VAL A 264 0.02 -96.64 -45.54
N GLY A 265 1.21 -96.11 -45.84
CA GLY A 265 2.06 -96.57 -46.93
C GLY A 265 2.43 -98.05 -46.79
N ASP A 266 2.90 -98.46 -45.61
CA ASP A 266 3.22 -99.84 -45.29
C ASP A 266 1.98 -100.74 -45.43
N VAL A 267 0.84 -100.35 -44.84
CA VAL A 267 -0.41 -101.11 -44.96
C VAL A 267 -0.85 -101.24 -46.42
N ALA A 268 -0.71 -100.18 -47.23
CA ALA A 268 -1.00 -100.24 -48.66
C ALA A 268 -0.05 -101.21 -49.39
N GLU A 269 1.24 -101.20 -49.06
CA GLU A 269 2.22 -102.14 -49.60
C GLU A 269 1.87 -103.58 -49.20
N TRP A 270 1.54 -103.82 -47.93
CA TRP A 270 1.06 -105.11 -47.43
C TRP A 270 -0.19 -105.58 -48.17
N ILE A 271 -1.16 -104.68 -48.43
CA ILE A 271 -2.35 -105.00 -49.24
C ILE A 271 -1.95 -105.40 -50.67
N THR A 272 -0.98 -104.70 -51.29
CA THR A 272 -0.52 -105.07 -52.64
C THR A 272 0.20 -106.43 -52.66
N ILE A 273 1.01 -106.73 -51.64
CA ILE A 273 1.67 -108.03 -51.47
C ILE A 273 0.61 -109.11 -51.26
N LEU A 274 -0.37 -108.86 -50.38
CA LEU A 274 -1.47 -109.78 -50.12
C LEU A 274 -2.28 -110.04 -51.39
N LYS A 275 -2.60 -108.99 -52.15
CA LYS A 275 -3.29 -109.10 -53.45
C LYS A 275 -2.49 -109.92 -54.45
N ARG A 276 -1.18 -109.69 -54.57
CA ARG A 276 -0.28 -110.51 -55.39
C ARG A 276 -0.24 -111.97 -54.92
N SER A 277 -0.23 -112.22 -53.61
CA SER A 277 -0.26 -113.57 -53.04
C SER A 277 -1.59 -114.30 -53.29
N ILE A 278 -2.71 -113.57 -53.28
CA ILE A 278 -4.04 -114.08 -53.62
C ILE A 278 -4.13 -114.38 -55.12
N GLU A 279 -3.60 -113.49 -55.98
CA GLU A 279 -3.52 -113.72 -57.43
C GLU A 279 -2.62 -114.91 -57.77
N ALA A 280 -1.49 -115.07 -57.07
CA ALA A 280 -0.61 -116.24 -57.20
C ALA A 280 -1.30 -117.54 -56.73
N LYS A 281 -2.01 -117.52 -55.59
CA LYS A 281 -2.82 -118.67 -55.14
C LYS A 281 -3.98 -118.98 -56.08
N ARG A 282 -4.62 -117.98 -56.69
CA ARG A 282 -5.63 -118.18 -57.74
C ARG A 282 -5.02 -118.83 -58.99
N ALA A 283 -3.78 -118.49 -59.34
CA ALA A 283 -3.05 -119.10 -60.45
C ALA A 283 -2.61 -120.56 -60.15
N GLU A 284 -2.32 -120.90 -58.89
CA GLU A 284 -2.08 -122.29 -58.45
C GLU A 284 -3.37 -123.13 -58.48
N VAL A 285 -4.50 -122.57 -58.03
CA VAL A 285 -5.81 -123.26 -58.08
C VAL A 285 -6.29 -123.44 -59.52
N GLY A 286 -5.97 -122.51 -60.44
CA GLY A 286 -6.27 -122.65 -61.88
C GLY A 286 -5.45 -123.69 -62.65
N ARG A 287 -4.37 -124.24 -62.07
CA ARG A 287 -3.59 -125.36 -62.64
C ARG A 287 -3.98 -126.73 -62.10
N GLY A 288 -4.96 -126.80 -61.20
CA GLY A 288 -5.45 -128.04 -60.57
C GLY A 288 -6.67 -128.69 -61.24
N GLU A 289 -7.32 -128.03 -62.21
CA GLU A 289 -8.52 -128.54 -62.90
C GLU A 289 -8.26 -128.85 -64.38
N THR A 290 -7.21 -129.62 -64.64
CA THR A 290 -7.15 -130.52 -65.80
C THR A 290 -7.02 -131.95 -65.30
N LYS A 291 -8.15 -132.55 -64.92
CA LYS A 291 -8.40 -133.98 -64.97
C LYS A 291 -9.88 -134.22 -65.23
#